data_AF-A0A9X9LV69-F1
#
_entry.id   AF-A0A9X9LV69-F1
#
_cell.length_a   1.000
_cell.length_b   1.000
_cell.length_c   1.000
_cell.angle_alpha   90.00
_cell.angle_beta   90.00
_cell.angle_gamma   90.00
#
_symmetry.space_group_name_H-M   'P 1'
#
loop_
_entity.id
_entity.type
_entity.pdbx_description
1 polymer ?
#
loop_
_entity_poly.entity_id
_entity_poly.type
_entity_poly.pdbx_seq_one_letter_code
_entity_poly.pdbx_strand_id
1 'polypeptide(L)'
;MISKLYTKQKCDPPLARDQPPIAGKILWARQLFHRIQQPMQLFQQHPTVLQTPEAKPVIRSYNRVARVLLEFEVLYHRAWLQQIEEIHRGLKASLLVKAPRTGELFVNF
;
A
#
# COMPACT_ATOMS: atom_id res chain seq x y z
N MET A 1 17.77 -0.65 7.76
CA MET A 1 17.25 -1.83 7.01
C MET A 1 15.76 -1.63 6.77
N ILE A 2 15.27 -1.95 5.57
CA ILE A 2 13.87 -1.72 5.14
C ILE A 2 12.84 -2.34 6.09
N SER A 3 13.15 -3.49 6.69
CA SER A 3 12.33 -4.12 7.74
C SER A 3 12.04 -3.20 8.93
N LYS A 4 13.06 -2.52 9.47
CA LYS A 4 12.91 -1.57 10.59
C LYS A 4 12.08 -0.35 10.19
N LEU A 5 12.30 0.15 8.96
CA LEU A 5 11.54 1.28 8.42
C LEU A 5 10.05 0.93 8.29
N TYR A 6 9.78 -0.24 7.70
CA TYR A 6 8.42 -0.77 7.59
C TYR A 6 7.75 -0.87 8.96
N THR A 7 8.40 -1.49 9.95
CA THR A 7 7.81 -1.65 11.29
C THR A 7 7.50 -0.31 11.95
N LYS A 8 8.36 0.70 11.78
CA LYS A 8 8.16 2.03 12.37
C LYS A 8 7.02 2.81 11.71
N GLN A 9 6.85 2.68 10.41
CA GLN A 9 5.98 3.57 9.61
C GLN A 9 4.71 2.88 9.06
N LYS A 10 4.53 1.56 9.23
CA LYS A 10 3.39 0.83 8.63
C LYS A 10 2.00 1.39 8.96
N CYS A 11 1.84 2.03 10.12
CA CYS A 11 0.56 2.58 10.56
C CYS A 11 0.27 3.93 9.88
N ASP A 12 1.30 4.77 9.78
CA ASP A 12 1.26 6.12 9.22
C ASP A 12 2.50 6.36 8.33
N PRO A 13 2.50 5.82 7.10
CA PRO A 13 3.63 6.01 6.21
C PRO A 13 3.63 7.43 5.65
N PRO A 14 4.81 8.00 5.38
CA PRO A 14 4.90 9.32 4.76
C PRO A 14 4.27 9.29 3.36
N LEU A 15 3.21 10.07 3.16
CA LEU A 15 2.50 10.19 1.90
C LEU A 15 2.88 11.47 1.17
N ALA A 16 2.85 11.45 -0.16
CA ALA A 16 2.99 12.67 -0.94
C ALA A 16 1.73 13.54 -0.81
N ARG A 17 1.88 14.85 -1.08
CA ARG A 17 0.76 15.79 -1.09
C ARG A 17 -0.31 15.32 -2.09
N ASP A 18 -1.57 15.51 -1.73
CA ASP A 18 -2.75 15.19 -2.56
C ASP A 18 -2.89 13.70 -2.92
N GLN A 19 -2.17 12.81 -2.23
CA GLN A 19 -2.39 11.37 -2.40
C GLN A 19 -3.54 10.85 -1.53
N PRO A 20 -4.47 10.07 -2.11
CA PRO A 20 -5.47 9.36 -1.34
C PRO A 20 -4.80 8.44 -0.31
N PRO A 21 -5.28 8.38 0.95
CA PRO A 21 -4.61 7.65 2.02
C PRO A 21 -4.31 6.18 1.70
N ILE A 22 -5.26 5.47 1.08
CA ILE A 22 -5.08 4.05 0.74
C ILE A 22 -4.08 3.88 -0.41
N ALA A 23 -4.21 4.68 -1.47
CA ALA A 23 -3.31 4.64 -2.63
C ALA A 23 -1.87 5.01 -2.23
N GLY A 24 -1.71 6.00 -1.35
CA GLY A 24 -0.41 6.41 -0.83
C GLY A 24 0.26 5.32 -0.01
N LYS A 25 -0.49 4.62 0.86
CA LYS A 25 0.01 3.45 1.61
C LYS A 25 0.50 2.33 0.69
N ILE A 26 -0.25 2.02 -0.37
CA ILE A 26 0.14 1.03 -1.38
C ILE A 26 1.41 1.47 -2.11
N LEU A 27 1.47 2.73 -2.56
CA LEU A 27 2.64 3.27 -3.25
C LEU A 27 3.90 3.21 -2.37
N TRP A 28 3.78 3.58 -1.09
CA TRP A 28 4.87 3.48 -0.13
C TRP A 28 5.39 2.04 0.00
N ALA A 29 4.50 1.05 0.11
CA ALA A 29 4.90 -0.36 0.18
C ALA A 29 5.63 -0.81 -1.10
N ARG A 30 5.14 -0.42 -2.28
CA ARG A 30 5.78 -0.68 -3.58
C ARG A 30 7.17 -0.04 -3.69
N GLN A 31 7.35 1.18 -3.18
CA GLN A 31 8.65 1.85 -3.15
C GLN A 31 9.66 1.09 -2.27
N LEU A 32 9.23 0.61 -1.10
CA LEU A 32 10.08 -0.22 -0.25
C LEU A 32 10.45 -1.55 -0.92
N PHE A 33 9.50 -2.16 -1.63
CA PHE A 33 9.74 -3.38 -2.38
C PHE A 33 10.76 -3.15 -3.50
N HIS A 34 10.60 -2.07 -4.27
CA HIS A 34 11.53 -1.71 -5.33
C HIS A 34 12.97 -1.52 -4.78
N ARG A 35 13.12 -0.88 -3.62
CA ARG A 35 14.42 -0.71 -2.95
C ARG A 35 15.11 -2.01 -2.57
N ILE A 36 14.37 -3.04 -2.14
CA ILE A 36 14.97 -4.36 -1.84
C ILE A 36 15.19 -5.20 -3.10
N GLN A 37 14.43 -4.93 -4.17
CA GLN A 37 14.51 -5.67 -5.41
C GLN A 37 15.73 -5.28 -6.25
N GLN A 38 16.09 -4.00 -6.29
CA GLN A 38 17.28 -3.52 -7.01
C GLN A 38 18.57 -4.31 -6.69
N PRO A 39 18.99 -4.48 -5.41
CA PRO A 39 20.18 -5.26 -5.12
C PRO A 39 20.00 -6.76 -5.42
N MET A 40 18.79 -7.31 -5.24
CA MET A 40 18.52 -8.71 -5.54
C MET A 40 18.65 -9.00 -7.05
N GLN A 41 18.23 -8.08 -7.91
CA GLN A 41 18.40 -8.19 -9.36
C GLN A 41 19.89 -8.25 -9.76
N LEU A 42 20.76 -7.49 -9.10
CA LEU A 42 22.20 -7.55 -9.34
C LEU A 42 22.79 -8.90 -8.89
N PHE A 43 22.35 -9.43 -7.74
CA PHE A 43 22.80 -10.76 -7.30
C PHE A 43 22.33 -11.89 -8.23
N GLN A 44 21.16 -11.74 -8.84
CA GLN A 44 20.66 -12.71 -9.83
C GLN A 44 21.52 -12.74 -11.11
N GLN A 45 22.19 -11.64 -11.47
CA GLN A 45 23.14 -11.61 -12.59
C GLN A 45 24.45 -12.36 -12.29
N HIS A 46 24.75 -12.61 -11.01
CA HIS A 46 25.94 -13.34 -10.56
C HIS A 46 25.55 -14.54 -9.66
N PRO A 47 25.02 -15.64 -10.25
CA PRO A 47 24.45 -16.76 -9.50
C PRO A 47 25.44 -17.44 -8.55
N THR A 48 26.73 -17.39 -8.85
CA THR A 48 27.80 -17.94 -8.01
C THR A 48 27.80 -17.33 -6.60
N VAL A 49 27.48 -16.04 -6.47
CA VAL A 49 27.38 -15.35 -5.18
C VAL A 49 26.21 -15.89 -4.37
N LEU A 50 25.09 -16.23 -5.01
CA LEU A 50 23.88 -16.74 -4.36
C LEU A 50 23.98 -18.21 -3.91
N GLN A 51 24.96 -18.96 -4.42
CA GLN A 51 25.19 -20.36 -4.05
C GLN A 51 26.02 -20.51 -2.77
N THR A 52 26.64 -19.42 -2.30
CA THR A 52 27.44 -19.40 -1.08
C THR A 52 26.59 -19.67 0.17
N PRO A 53 27.15 -20.30 1.23
CA PRO A 53 26.42 -20.51 2.48
C PRO A 53 25.98 -19.18 3.13
N GLU A 54 26.73 -18.10 2.92
CA GLU A 54 26.45 -16.75 3.40
C GLU A 54 25.24 -16.10 2.70
N ALA A 55 24.92 -16.51 1.47
CA ALA A 55 23.76 -15.97 0.74
C ALA A 55 22.42 -16.46 1.32
N LYS A 56 22.37 -17.66 1.89
CA LYS A 56 21.14 -18.25 2.47
C LYS A 56 20.41 -17.31 3.46
N PRO A 57 21.06 -16.74 4.50
CA PRO A 57 20.39 -15.78 5.38
C PRO A 57 19.92 -14.51 4.66
N VAL A 58 20.66 -14.01 3.67
CA VAL A 58 20.28 -12.81 2.89
C VAL A 58 19.01 -13.07 2.07
N ILE A 59 18.95 -14.20 1.36
CA ILE A 59 17.78 -14.62 0.57
C ILE A 59 16.56 -14.78 1.47
N ARG A 60 16.71 -15.44 2.64
CA ARG A 60 15.61 -15.58 3.61
C ARG A 60 15.10 -14.24 4.11
N SER A 61 16.00 -13.31 4.43
CA SER A 61 15.64 -11.96 4.86
C SER A 61 14.89 -11.20 3.74
N TYR A 62 15.39 -11.26 2.51
CA TYR A 62 14.74 -10.67 1.34
C TYR A 62 13.32 -11.23 1.16
N ASN A 63 13.16 -12.56 1.08
CA ASN A 63 11.87 -13.21 0.89
C ASN A 63 10.86 -12.85 1.99
N ARG A 64 11.32 -12.78 3.24
CA ARG A 64 10.48 -12.38 4.38
C ARG A 64 9.96 -10.96 4.22
N VAL A 65 10.83 -10.00 3.89
CA VAL A 65 10.43 -8.59 3.73
C VAL A 65 9.55 -8.43 2.49
N ALA A 66 9.92 -9.05 1.38
CA ALA A 66 9.15 -9.06 0.12
C ALA A 66 7.71 -9.55 0.35
N ARG A 67 7.55 -10.69 1.05
CA ARG A 67 6.23 -11.23 1.39
C ARG A 67 5.40 -10.28 2.22
N VAL A 68 5.99 -9.70 3.27
CA VAL A 68 5.27 -8.76 4.16
C VAL A 68 4.80 -7.51 3.42
N LEU A 69 5.63 -6.97 2.52
CA LEU A 69 5.26 -5.80 1.71
C LEU A 69 4.15 -6.12 0.71
N LEU A 70 4.18 -7.31 0.10
CA LEU A 70 3.12 -7.77 -0.79
C LEU A 70 1.80 -7.99 -0.04
N GLU A 71 1.84 -8.64 1.11
CA GLU A 71 0.66 -8.84 1.97
C GLU A 71 0.03 -7.51 2.38
N PHE A 72 0.86 -6.51 2.71
CA PHE A 72 0.40 -5.15 3.01
C PHE A 72 -0.36 -4.54 1.82
N GLU A 73 0.22 -4.57 0.62
CA GLU A 73 -0.43 -4.06 -0.59
C GLU A 73 -1.77 -4.75 -0.86
N VAL A 74 -1.80 -6.09 -0.81
CA VAL A 74 -3.01 -6.88 -1.07
C VAL A 74 -4.11 -6.57 -0.05
N LEU A 75 -3.76 -6.41 1.22
CA LEU A 75 -4.72 -6.09 2.28
C LEU A 75 -5.38 -4.73 2.03
N TYR A 76 -4.59 -3.69 1.74
CA TYR A 76 -5.13 -2.35 1.48
C TYR A 76 -5.92 -2.28 0.17
N HIS A 77 -5.47 -2.98 -0.87
CA HIS A 77 -6.20 -3.06 -2.13
C HIS A 77 -7.58 -3.72 -1.95
N ARG A 78 -7.66 -4.83 -1.19
CA ARG A 78 -8.93 -5.50 -0.90
C ARG A 78 -9.87 -4.63 -0.06
N ALA A 79 -9.34 -3.95 0.96
CA ALA A 79 -10.13 -3.02 1.77
C ALA A 79 -10.70 -1.88 0.92
N TRP A 80 -9.90 -1.34 0.00
CA TRP A 80 -10.37 -0.32 -0.95
C TRP A 80 -11.50 -0.85 -1.84
N LEU A 81 -11.37 -2.06 -2.41
CA LEU A 81 -12.42 -2.66 -3.22
C LEU A 81 -13.74 -2.84 -2.46
N GLN A 82 -13.68 -3.25 -1.19
CA GLN A 82 -14.88 -3.38 -0.36
C GLN A 82 -15.55 -2.02 -0.12
N GLN A 83 -14.77 -0.96 0.06
CA GLN A 83 -15.29 0.38 0.27
C GLN A 83 -15.98 0.98 -0.97
N ILE A 84 -15.60 0.54 -2.18
CA ILE A 84 -16.25 0.98 -3.43
C ILE A 84 -17.75 0.64 -3.44
N GLU A 85 -18.16 -0.48 -2.85
CA GLU A 85 -19.59 -0.83 -2.77
C GLU A 85 -20.38 0.20 -1.96
N GLU A 86 -19.78 0.77 -0.92
CA GLU A 86 -20.40 1.85 -0.14
C GLU A 86 -20.49 3.14 -0.94
N ILE A 87 -19.43 3.48 -1.68
CA ILE A 87 -19.39 4.64 -2.57
C ILE A 87 -20.48 4.53 -3.65
N HIS A 88 -20.70 3.36 -4.23
CA HIS A 88 -21.78 3.15 -5.20
C HIS A 88 -23.17 3.45 -4.63
N ARG A 89 -23.42 3.22 -3.34
CA ARG A 89 -24.68 3.64 -2.70
C ARG A 89 -24.75 5.16 -2.58
N GLY A 90 -23.64 5.79 -2.22
CA GLY A 90 -23.50 7.25 -2.22
C GLY A 90 -23.84 7.85 -3.59
N LEU A 91 -23.28 7.32 -4.68
CA LEU A 91 -23.52 7.80 -6.05
C LEU A 91 -24.99 7.69 -6.50
N LYS A 92 -25.78 6.82 -5.87
CA LYS A 92 -27.23 6.67 -6.15
C LYS A 92 -28.10 7.60 -5.30
N ALA A 93 -27.53 8.28 -4.30
CA ALA A 93 -28.28 9.22 -3.48
C ALA A 93 -28.59 10.51 -4.25
N SER A 94 -29.70 11.17 -3.90
CA SER A 94 -30.13 12.42 -4.52
C SER A 94 -29.03 13.49 -4.43
N LEU A 95 -28.74 14.13 -5.56
CA LEU A 95 -27.70 15.16 -5.64
C LEU A 95 -27.99 16.38 -4.76
N LEU A 96 -29.27 16.74 -4.63
CA LEU A 96 -29.75 17.90 -3.87
C LEU A 96 -30.96 17.49 -3.04
N VAL A 97 -30.89 17.72 -1.73
CA VAL A 97 -32.00 17.51 -0.80
C VAL A 97 -32.22 18.77 0.01
N LYS A 98 -33.45 19.28 0.05
CA LYS A 98 -33.80 20.46 0.85
C LYS A 98 -34.42 20.04 2.18
N ALA A 99 -33.85 20.52 3.29
CA ALA A 99 -34.38 20.30 4.63
C ALA A 99 -35.78 20.95 4.75
N PRO A 100 -36.83 20.20 5.13
CA PRO A 100 -38.20 20.75 5.17
C PRO A 100 -38.38 21.87 6.20
N ARG A 101 -37.59 21.87 7.28
CA ARG A 101 -37.72 22.80 8.41
C ARG A 101 -36.79 24.01 8.34
N THR A 102 -35.55 23.81 7.92
CA THR A 102 -34.52 24.87 7.87
C THR A 102 -34.35 25.46 6.46
N GLY A 103 -34.79 24.75 5.43
CA GLY A 103 -34.60 25.15 4.03
C GLY A 103 -33.18 24.94 3.51
N GLU A 104 -32.27 24.40 4.32
CA GLU A 104 -30.89 24.10 3.96
C GLU A 104 -30.80 23.05 2.86
N LEU A 105 -29.87 23.23 1.94
CA LEU A 105 -29.61 22.30 0.84
C LEU A 105 -28.44 21.39 1.19
N PHE A 106 -28.68 20.09 1.21
CA PHE A 106 -27.65 19.07 1.29
C PHE A 106 -27.28 18.62 -0.11
N VAL A 107 -25.97 18.55 -0.36
CA VAL A 107 -25.42 18.16 -1.66
C VAL A 107 -24.60 16.89 -1.48
N ASN A 108 -24.79 15.94 -2.38
CA ASN A 108 -24.00 14.72 -2.48
C ASN A 108 -22.81 14.97 -3.42
N PHE A 109 -21.61 15.17 -2.85
CA PHE A 109 -20.35 15.41 -3.58
C PHE A 109 -19.52 14.13 -3.70
#